data_AF-A0A926W5K5-F1
#
_entry.id   AF-A0A926W5K5-F1
#
_cell.length_a   1.000
_cell.length_b   1.000
_cell.length_c   1.000
_cell.angle_alpha   90.00
_cell.angle_beta   90.00
_cell.angle_gamma   90.00
#
_symmetry.space_group_name_H-M   'P 1'
#
loop_
_entity.id
_entity.type
_entity.pdbx_description
1 polymer ?
#
loop_
_entity_poly.entity_id
_entity_poly.type
_entity_poly.pdbx_seq_one_letter_code
_entity_poly.pdbx_strand_id
1 'polypeptide(L)'
;MAFSPLHESTAPVTQGIQGQVLRLSGNQMPSVGSASLGQAEPVQTVVWIFAGQIPATGSPYWPVSEAQDHPALVVRVSGDEAGRYAAELAAGEYTVFAESGENLYLNRFSGSGNFASVVVEPGQAVELDLQNTEAASF
;
A
#
# COMPACT_ATOMS: atom_id res chain seq x y z
N MET A 1 26.19 -25.38 -15.12
CA MET A 1 24.97 -25.34 -14.30
C MET A 1 24.47 -23.91 -14.40
N ALA A 2 23.39 -23.67 -15.15
CA ALA A 2 22.86 -22.33 -15.35
C ALA A 2 21.87 -22.02 -14.22
N PHE A 3 22.11 -20.93 -13.49
CA PHE A 3 21.11 -20.36 -12.59
C PHE A 3 20.06 -19.65 -13.44
N SER A 4 18.81 -20.10 -13.36
CA SER A 4 17.67 -19.35 -13.88
C SER A 4 17.49 -18.09 -13.03
N PRO A 5 17.39 -16.88 -13.62
CA PRO A 5 17.00 -15.71 -12.87
C PRO A 5 15.54 -15.89 -12.41
N LEU A 6 15.29 -15.61 -11.13
CA LEU A 6 13.95 -15.46 -10.58
C LEU A 6 13.26 -14.33 -11.35
N HIS A 7 12.02 -14.56 -11.80
CA HIS A 7 11.23 -13.53 -12.46
C HIS A 7 10.92 -12.41 -11.45
N GLU A 8 11.71 -11.33 -11.49
CA GLU A 8 11.33 -10.01 -10.98
C GLU A 8 10.19 -9.50 -11.88
N SER A 9 8.96 -9.89 -11.58
CA SER A 9 7.82 -9.57 -12.43
C SER A 9 7.31 -8.17 -12.11
N THR A 10 8.09 -7.13 -12.42
CA THR A 10 7.62 -5.75 -12.60
C THR A 10 7.08 -5.58 -14.02
N ALA A 11 6.18 -6.48 -14.43
CA ALA A 11 5.41 -6.27 -15.65
C ALA A 11 4.27 -5.30 -15.33
N PRO A 12 4.03 -4.25 -16.14
CA PRO A 12 2.89 -3.37 -15.94
C PRO A 12 1.60 -4.19 -16.01
N VAL A 13 0.78 -4.12 -14.96
CA VAL A 13 -0.52 -4.81 -14.94
C VAL A 13 -1.45 -4.14 -15.93
N THR A 14 -2.18 -4.94 -16.71
CA THR A 14 -3.16 -4.41 -17.69
C THR A 14 -4.47 -4.01 -17.00
N GLN A 15 -4.78 -4.65 -15.86
CA GLN A 15 -5.90 -4.31 -15.00
C GLN A 15 -5.58 -4.67 -13.55
N GLY A 16 -5.84 -3.76 -12.61
CA GLY A 16 -5.61 -3.99 -11.19
C GLY A 16 -5.02 -2.79 -10.47
N ILE A 17 -4.16 -3.04 -9.47
CA ILE A 17 -3.55 -1.99 -8.64
C ILE A 17 -2.03 -2.17 -8.65
N GLN A 18 -1.31 -1.06 -8.81
CA GLN A 18 0.14 -1.02 -8.70
C GLN A 18 0.59 0.25 -8.00
N GLY A 19 1.78 0.27 -7.43
CA GLY A 19 2.32 1.47 -6.80
C GLY A 19 3.57 1.18 -5.99
N GLN A 20 3.94 2.12 -5.13
CA GLN A 20 5.05 1.99 -4.19
C GLN A 20 4.60 2.12 -2.73
N VAL A 21 5.28 1.38 -1.87
CA VAL A 21 5.20 1.54 -0.42
C VAL A 21 6.39 2.37 0.05
N LEU A 22 6.09 3.51 0.68
CA LEU A 22 7.08 4.46 1.17
C LEU A 22 6.90 4.68 2.67
N ARG A 23 8.00 4.87 3.37
CA ARG A 23 8.04 5.43 4.73
C ARG A 23 8.52 6.86 4.66
N LEU A 24 7.67 7.78 5.08
CA LEU A 24 8.03 9.18 5.26
C LEU A 24 8.52 9.40 6.68
N SER A 25 9.65 10.09 6.82
CA SER A 25 10.21 10.47 8.11
C SER A 25 10.73 11.92 8.11
N GLY A 26 10.84 12.50 9.31
CA GLY A 26 11.35 13.85 9.49
C GLY A 26 10.33 14.94 9.19
N ASN A 27 10.83 16.18 9.10
CA ASN A 27 10.00 17.35 8.86
C ASN A 27 9.69 17.49 7.37
N GLN A 28 8.41 17.36 7.01
CA GLN A 28 7.89 17.49 5.65
C GLN A 28 7.42 18.92 5.33
N MET A 29 7.56 19.88 6.27
CA MET A 29 7.20 21.28 6.03
C MET A 29 8.15 21.95 5.02
N PRO A 30 7.62 22.62 3.99
CA PRO A 30 8.45 23.40 3.08
C PRO A 30 9.09 24.56 3.83
N SER A 31 10.41 24.56 3.95
CA SER A 31 11.16 25.65 4.57
C SER A 31 11.62 26.63 3.50
N VAL A 32 11.42 27.93 3.72
CA VAL A 32 11.90 28.98 2.83
C VAL A 32 13.44 29.01 2.85
N GLY A 33 14.07 28.73 1.70
CA GLY A 33 15.52 28.87 1.52
C GLY A 33 16.38 27.64 1.81
N SER A 34 15.80 26.52 2.26
CA SER A 34 16.47 25.22 2.28
C SER A 34 15.40 24.13 2.28
N ALA A 35 15.53 23.16 1.38
CA ALA A 35 14.65 22.01 1.43
C ALA A 35 15.05 21.16 2.64
N SER A 36 14.37 21.33 3.78
CA SER A 36 14.27 20.20 4.72
C SER A 36 13.48 19.14 3.99
N LEU A 37 14.21 18.28 3.28
CA LEU A 37 13.66 17.16 2.56
C LEU A 37 13.44 16.08 3.60
N GLY A 38 12.25 16.06 4.19
CA GLY A 38 11.83 14.85 4.89
C GLY A 38 12.07 13.64 3.97
N GLN A 39 12.58 12.55 4.53
CA GLN A 39 13.05 11.41 3.75
C GLN A 39 11.88 10.49 3.41
N ALA A 40 11.78 10.12 2.14
CA ALA A 40 10.92 9.04 1.67
C ALA A 40 11.80 7.81 1.39
N GLU A 41 11.62 6.76 2.18
CA GLU A 41 12.35 5.50 2.05
C GLU A 41 11.42 4.43 1.45
N PRO A 42 11.81 3.73 0.38
CA PRO A 42 11.06 2.58 -0.10
C PRO A 42 11.03 1.46 0.95
N VAL A 43 9.89 0.80 1.08
CA VAL A 43 9.71 -0.29 2.05
C VAL A 43 9.37 -1.58 1.33
N GLN A 44 10.29 -2.55 1.39
CA GLN A 44 9.99 -3.91 0.98
C GLN A 44 9.08 -4.57 2.01
N THR A 45 7.81 -4.74 1.68
CA THR A 45 6.80 -5.34 2.56
C THR A 45 5.71 -6.05 1.78
N VAL A 46 4.83 -6.76 2.48
CA VAL A 46 3.63 -7.37 1.89
C VAL A 46 2.51 -6.35 1.82
N VAL A 47 1.87 -6.24 0.66
CA VAL A 47 0.66 -5.45 0.45
C VAL A 47 -0.55 -6.38 0.48
N TRP A 48 -1.54 -5.99 1.27
CA TRP A 48 -2.76 -6.75 1.52
C TRP A 48 -3.94 -6.03 0.87
N ILE A 49 -4.67 -6.74 0.02
CA ILE A 49 -5.76 -6.18 -0.78
C ILE A 49 -7.06 -6.86 -0.39
N PHE A 50 -8.03 -6.04 0.02
CA PHE A 50 -9.35 -6.48 0.44
C PHE A 50 -10.42 -5.95 -0.53
N ALA A 51 -11.45 -6.73 -0.78
CA ALA A 51 -12.60 -6.32 -1.57
C ALA A 51 -13.49 -5.34 -0.79
N GLY A 52 -13.96 -4.30 -1.47
CA GLY A 52 -14.84 -3.27 -0.94
C GLY A 52 -14.16 -2.33 0.05
N GLN A 53 -14.99 -1.66 0.85
CA GLN A 53 -14.57 -0.75 1.89
C GLN A 53 -14.37 -1.51 3.20
N ILE A 54 -13.25 -1.25 3.87
CA ILE A 54 -13.00 -1.76 5.22
C ILE A 54 -13.33 -0.66 6.24
N PRO A 55 -14.21 -0.95 7.23
CA PRO A 55 -14.48 -0.01 8.31
C PRO A 55 -13.21 0.32 9.10
N ALA A 56 -12.99 1.60 9.41
CA ALA A 56 -11.92 2.01 10.27
C ALA A 56 -12.34 1.86 11.74
N THR A 57 -11.50 1.25 12.56
CA THR A 57 -11.72 1.12 14.02
C THR A 57 -11.27 2.36 14.81
N GLY A 58 -11.04 3.48 14.13
CA GLY A 58 -10.41 4.68 14.69
C GLY A 58 -8.90 4.57 14.86
N SER A 59 -8.30 3.48 14.41
CA SER A 59 -6.86 3.21 14.38
C SER A 59 -6.41 3.04 12.92
N PRO A 60 -5.22 3.56 12.52
CA PRO A 60 -4.61 3.25 11.24
C PRO A 60 -4.02 1.82 11.20
N TYR A 61 -3.93 1.17 12.37
CA TYR A 61 -3.45 -0.20 12.53
C TYR A 61 -4.59 -1.20 12.63
N TRP A 62 -4.41 -2.32 11.93
CA TRP A 62 -5.26 -3.49 12.03
C TRP A 62 -4.39 -4.75 12.21
N PRO A 63 -4.53 -5.53 13.30
CA PRO A 63 -3.66 -6.69 13.54
C PRO A 63 -3.69 -7.72 12.40
N VAL A 64 -2.51 -8.21 12.00
CA VAL A 64 -2.38 -9.24 10.95
C VAL A 64 -3.12 -10.52 11.34
N SER A 65 -3.10 -10.88 12.63
CA SER A 65 -3.80 -12.05 13.17
C SER A 65 -5.32 -12.01 12.97
N GLU A 66 -5.90 -10.82 12.88
CA GLU A 66 -7.33 -10.64 12.60
C GLU A 66 -7.58 -10.50 11.10
N ALA A 67 -6.72 -9.76 10.40
CA ALA A 67 -6.88 -9.45 8.99
C ALA A 67 -6.70 -10.67 8.07
N GLN A 68 -5.85 -11.64 8.46
CA GLN A 68 -5.62 -12.88 7.70
C GLN A 68 -6.84 -13.77 7.54
N ASP A 69 -7.78 -13.71 8.48
CA ASP A 69 -9.00 -14.51 8.47
C ASP A 69 -10.20 -13.68 7.97
N HIS A 70 -9.97 -12.44 7.52
CA HIS A 70 -11.05 -11.56 7.10
C HIS A 70 -11.63 -12.02 5.75
N PRO A 71 -12.97 -12.15 5.62
CA PRO A 71 -13.60 -12.73 4.43
C PRO A 71 -13.43 -11.89 3.15
N ALA A 72 -13.12 -10.60 3.30
CA ALA A 72 -12.86 -9.72 2.17
C ALA A 72 -11.41 -9.78 1.65
N LEU A 73 -10.50 -10.53 2.29
CA LEU A 73 -9.12 -10.64 1.83
C LEU A 73 -9.07 -11.31 0.46
N VAL A 74 -8.55 -10.60 -0.55
CA VAL A 74 -8.46 -11.08 -1.93
C VAL A 74 -7.08 -11.64 -2.22
N VAL A 75 -6.03 -10.88 -1.92
CA VAL A 75 -4.66 -11.27 -2.24
C VAL A 75 -3.65 -10.57 -1.34
N ARG A 76 -2.48 -11.21 -1.20
CA ARG A 76 -1.28 -10.66 -0.58
C ARG A 76 -0.17 -10.66 -1.62
N VAL A 77 0.49 -9.54 -1.80
CA VAL A 77 1.55 -9.36 -2.80
C VAL A 77 2.80 -8.84 -2.12
N SER A 78 3.93 -9.52 -2.33
CA SER A 78 5.22 -9.03 -1.85
C SER A 78 5.72 -7.89 -2.73
N GLY A 79 6.05 -6.76 -2.12
CA GLY A 79 6.77 -5.68 -2.78
C GLY A 79 8.25 -6.01 -3.01
N ASP A 80 8.87 -5.32 -3.94
CA ASP A 80 10.31 -5.43 -4.25
C ASP A 80 11.17 -4.54 -3.31
N GLU A 81 12.50 -4.58 -3.50
CA GLU A 81 13.46 -3.77 -2.73
C GLU A 81 13.30 -2.25 -2.94
N ALA A 82 12.65 -1.84 -4.04
CA ALA A 82 12.27 -0.46 -4.31
C ALA A 82 10.87 -0.13 -3.78
N GLY A 83 10.25 -1.03 -3.01
CA GLY A 83 8.90 -0.89 -2.45
C GLY A 83 7.79 -0.99 -3.48
N ARG A 84 8.08 -1.39 -4.73
CA ARG A 84 7.06 -1.51 -5.78
C ARG A 84 6.25 -2.77 -5.59
N TYR A 85 4.95 -2.66 -5.85
CA TYR A 85 4.04 -3.79 -5.85
C TYR A 85 3.07 -3.69 -7.03
N ALA A 86 2.57 -4.83 -7.48
CA ALA A 86 1.56 -4.90 -8.52
C ALA A 86 0.66 -6.13 -8.32
N ALA A 87 -0.65 -5.93 -8.42
CA ALA A 87 -1.66 -6.97 -8.27
C ALA A 87 -2.64 -6.91 -9.44
N GLU A 88 -2.76 -8.00 -10.18
CA GLU A 88 -3.84 -8.16 -11.16
C GLU A 88 -5.16 -8.42 -10.44
N LEU A 89 -6.16 -7.57 -10.70
CA LEU A 89 -7.46 -7.63 -10.03
C LEU A 89 -8.58 -7.47 -11.05
N ALA A 90 -9.74 -8.05 -10.75
CA ALA A 90 -10.96 -7.78 -11.48
C ALA A 90 -11.41 -6.32 -11.28
N ALA A 91 -12.35 -5.86 -12.11
CA ALA A 91 -13.01 -4.59 -11.85
C ALA A 91 -13.82 -4.67 -10.54
N GLY A 92 -13.69 -3.65 -9.70
CA GLY A 92 -14.26 -3.65 -8.35
C GLY A 92 -13.68 -2.55 -7.47
N GLU A 93 -14.24 -2.41 -6.27
CA GLU A 93 -13.71 -1.53 -5.23
C GLU A 93 -12.81 -2.32 -4.29
N TYR A 94 -11.69 -1.74 -3.86
CA TYR A 94 -10.70 -2.39 -3.02
C TYR A 94 -10.13 -1.45 -1.96
N THR A 95 -9.82 -1.99 -0.79
CA THR A 95 -9.02 -1.32 0.24
C THR A 95 -7.66 -1.98 0.33
N VAL A 96 -6.59 -1.18 0.35
CA VAL A 96 -5.21 -1.67 0.25
C VAL A 96 -4.40 -1.22 1.45
N PHE A 97 -3.76 -2.18 2.13
CA PHE A 97 -2.92 -1.94 3.30
C PHE A 97 -1.48 -2.41 3.05
N ALA A 98 -0.53 -1.76 3.70
CA ALA A 98 0.84 -2.26 3.79
C ALA A 98 1.04 -2.98 5.13
N GLU A 99 1.72 -4.12 5.12
CA GLU A 99 2.12 -4.80 6.35
C GLU A 99 3.27 -4.04 7.02
N SER A 100 3.20 -3.88 8.35
CA SER A 100 4.19 -3.21 9.18
C SER A 100 4.29 -3.92 10.53
N GLY A 101 5.21 -4.89 10.61
CA GLY A 101 5.34 -5.76 11.78
C GLY A 101 4.11 -6.65 11.94
N GLU A 102 3.49 -6.64 13.12
CA GLU A 102 2.30 -7.47 13.41
C GLU A 102 0.97 -6.80 13.00
N ASN A 103 1.03 -5.66 12.31
CA ASN A 103 -0.14 -4.90 11.91
C ASN A 103 -0.14 -4.60 10.41
N LEU A 104 -1.33 -4.51 9.84
CA LEU A 104 -1.60 -3.80 8.60
C LEU A 104 -1.75 -2.32 8.90
N TYR A 105 -1.24 -1.48 8.00
CA TYR A 105 -1.21 -0.04 8.15
C TYR A 105 -1.78 0.67 6.91
N LEU A 106 -2.66 1.64 7.15
CA LEU A 106 -3.10 2.63 6.18
C LEU A 106 -3.54 3.92 6.90
N ASN A 107 -2.92 5.04 6.57
CA ASN A 107 -3.24 6.36 7.13
C ASN A 107 -4.32 7.15 6.37
N ARG A 108 -4.91 6.57 5.31
CA ARG A 108 -5.94 7.23 4.51
C ARG A 108 -7.32 6.74 4.90
N PHE A 109 -8.18 7.68 5.27
CA PHE A 109 -9.57 7.45 5.64
C PHE A 109 -10.49 8.17 4.64
N SER A 110 -11.64 7.57 4.32
CA SER A 110 -12.62 8.13 3.36
C SER A 110 -13.48 9.26 3.95
N GLY A 111 -13.34 9.58 5.24
CA GLY A 111 -14.20 10.52 5.97
C GLY A 111 -15.57 9.96 6.38
N SER A 112 -15.98 8.80 5.85
CA SER A 112 -17.24 8.12 6.17
C SER A 112 -17.10 7.05 7.27
N GLY A 113 -16.01 7.08 8.03
CA GLY A 113 -15.67 6.02 9.00
C GLY A 113 -15.04 4.77 8.39
N ASN A 114 -14.70 4.79 7.09
CA ASN A 114 -14.00 3.70 6.42
C ASN A 114 -12.56 4.11 6.11
N PHE A 115 -11.70 3.10 5.93
CA PHE A 115 -10.43 3.29 5.24
C PHE A 115 -10.69 3.72 3.78
N ALA A 116 -9.75 4.47 3.21
CA ALA A 116 -9.84 4.87 1.82
C ALA A 116 -9.75 3.65 0.90
N SER A 117 -10.69 3.54 -0.02
CA SER A 117 -10.74 2.53 -1.07
C SER A 117 -10.40 3.12 -2.43
N VAL A 118 -10.11 2.25 -3.39
CA VAL A 118 -9.92 2.59 -4.81
C VAL A 118 -10.81 1.73 -5.68
N VAL A 119 -11.23 2.26 -6.83
CA VAL A 119 -12.05 1.55 -7.81
C VAL A 119 -11.17 1.19 -9.00
N VAL A 120 -11.13 -0.11 -9.33
CA VAL A 120 -10.53 -0.64 -10.55
C VAL A 120 -11.64 -0.78 -11.59
N GLU A 121 -11.52 -0.09 -12.71
CA GLU A 121 -12.43 -0.24 -13.86
C GLU A 121 -11.94 -1.33 -14.83
N PRO A 122 -12.81 -1.87 -15.70
CA PRO A 122 -12.39 -2.85 -16.71
C PRO A 122 -11.28 -2.32 -17.62
N GLY A 123 -10.17 -3.07 -17.71
CA GLY A 123 -9.00 -2.72 -18.50
C GLY A 123 -8.13 -1.60 -17.91
N GLN A 124 -8.32 -1.25 -16.63
CA GLN A 124 -7.58 -0.16 -15.98
C GLN A 124 -6.62 -0.68 -14.90
N ALA A 125 -5.38 -0.18 -14.94
CA ALA A 125 -4.46 -0.23 -13.82
C ALA A 125 -4.54 1.08 -13.01
N VAL A 126 -4.75 0.96 -11.70
CA VAL A 126 -4.79 2.07 -10.76
C VAL A 126 -3.43 2.23 -10.11
N GLU A 127 -2.89 3.44 -10.13
CA GLU A 127 -1.67 3.78 -9.39
C GLU A 127 -2.03 4.21 -7.96
N LEU A 128 -1.53 3.48 -6.97
CA LEU A 128 -1.81 3.74 -5.57
C LEU A 128 -0.53 3.63 -4.73
N ASP A 129 0.07 4.76 -4.40
CA ASP A 129 1.17 4.77 -3.43
C ASP A 129 0.65 4.71 -1.99
N LEU A 130 1.28 3.84 -1.20
CA LEU A 130 1.04 3.68 0.23
C LEU A 130 2.16 4.39 0.98
N GLN A 131 1.80 5.25 1.93
CA GLN A 131 2.77 6.04 2.69
C GLN A 131 2.57 5.81 4.18
N ASN A 132 3.57 5.22 4.85
CA ASN A 132 3.66 5.28 6.30
C ASN A 132 4.23 6.64 6.72
N THR A 133 3.50 7.38 7.55
CA THR A 133 3.81 8.75 7.94
C THR A 133 3.96 8.92 9.45
N GLU A 134 4.08 7.83 10.21
CA GLU A 134 4.13 7.85 11.68
C GLU A 134 5.37 8.58 12.20
N ALA A 135 6.46 8.49 11.46
CA ALA A 135 7.72 9.17 11.76
C ALA A 135 7.83 10.55 11.07
N ALA A 136 6.78 10.98 10.36
CA ALA A 136 6.75 12.27 9.68
C ALA A 136 6.05 13.33 10.54
N SER A 137 6.51 14.56 10.42
CA SER A 137 5.82 15.75 10.95
C SER A 137 5.48 16.67 9.78
N PHE A 138 4.25 17.19 9.75
CA PHE A 138 3.72 18.05 8.70
C PHE A 138 3.32 19.41 9.24
#